data_AF-A0A502JKR7-F1
#
_entry.id   AF-A0A502JKR7-F1
#
_cell.length_a   1.000
_cell.length_b   1.000
_cell.length_c   1.000
_cell.angle_alpha   90.00
_cell.angle_beta   90.00
_cell.angle_gamma   90.00
#
_symmetry.space_group_name_H-M   'P 1'
#
loop_
_entity.id
_entity.type
_entity.pdbx_description
1 polymer ?
#
loop_
_entity_poly.entity_id
_entity_poly.type
_entity_poly.pdbx_seq_one_letter_code
_entity_poly.pdbx_strand_id
1 'polypeptide(L)'
;MENKLDLKGLIPSGNELRVLLNSKHISEGEINNTLKNKGVFCGDGDKTFSVPLLVATLLTPNEYSNIIDKSIARNLKPKSKISKLELSNEGINWKEPLKNLFSSDFDIFRDIPNIEINTKP
;
A
#
# COMPACT_ATOMS: atom_id res chain seq x y z
N MET A 1 -13.17 6.64 -29.74
CA MET A 1 -13.77 6.33 -28.42
C MET A 1 -12.65 6.43 -27.41
N GLU A 2 -12.69 7.43 -26.53
CA GLU A 2 -11.72 7.54 -25.44
C GLU A 2 -12.08 6.49 -24.37
N ASN A 3 -11.34 5.38 -24.37
CA ASN A 3 -11.49 4.36 -23.33
C ASN A 3 -10.91 4.90 -22.03
N LYS A 4 -11.77 5.55 -21.24
CA LYS A 4 -11.44 5.98 -19.88
C LYS A 4 -11.28 4.72 -19.02
N LEU A 5 -10.04 4.30 -18.78
CA LEU A 5 -9.74 3.20 -17.87
C LEU A 5 -10.28 3.55 -16.47
N ASP A 6 -11.19 2.73 -15.95
CA ASP A 6 -11.63 2.84 -14.57
C ASP A 6 -10.59 2.20 -13.65
N LEU A 7 -9.69 3.04 -13.14
CA LEU A 7 -8.55 2.62 -12.32
C LEU A 7 -8.93 2.14 -10.91
N LYS A 8 -10.20 2.31 -10.49
CA LYS A 8 -10.63 2.05 -9.10
C LYS A 8 -11.41 0.76 -8.89
N GLY A 9 -12.00 0.18 -9.95
CA GLY A 9 -12.84 -1.01 -9.84
C GLY A 9 -12.14 -2.33 -10.19
N LEU A 10 -11.12 -2.30 -11.05
CA LEU A 10 -10.47 -3.50 -11.58
C LEU A 10 -8.99 -3.23 -11.92
N ILE A 11 -8.12 -4.22 -11.70
CA ILE A 11 -6.73 -4.16 -12.19
C ILE A 11 -6.75 -4.45 -13.70
N PRO A 12 -6.32 -3.50 -14.56
CA PRO A 12 -6.23 -3.75 -15.99
C PRO A 12 -5.26 -4.89 -16.27
N SER A 13 -5.52 -5.67 -17.32
CA SER A 13 -4.71 -6.83 -17.67
C SER A 13 -4.37 -6.84 -19.16
N GLY A 14 -3.35 -7.61 -19.54
CA GLY A 14 -2.92 -7.76 -20.93
C GLY A 14 -2.57 -6.42 -21.58
N ASN A 15 -3.25 -6.09 -22.68
CA ASN A 15 -2.94 -4.88 -23.47
C ASN A 15 -3.25 -3.58 -22.71
N GLU A 16 -4.30 -3.54 -21.90
CA GLU A 16 -4.66 -2.35 -21.13
C GLU A 16 -3.56 -2.00 -20.10
N LEU A 17 -3.05 -3.03 -19.42
CA LEU A 17 -1.93 -2.86 -18.50
C LEU A 17 -0.66 -2.42 -19.23
N ARG A 18 -0.38 -3.00 -20.41
CA ARG A 18 0.76 -2.59 -21.24
C ARG A 18 0.68 -1.11 -21.64
N VAL A 19 -0.50 -0.64 -22.05
CA VAL A 19 -0.72 0.77 -22.41
C VAL A 19 -0.53 1.67 -21.20
N LEU A 20 -1.06 1.26 -20.04
CA LEU A 20 -0.93 1.99 -18.79
C LEU A 20 0.55 2.13 -18.37
N LEU A 21 1.31 1.04 -18.34
CA LEU A 21 2.72 1.02 -17.94
C LEU A 21 3.62 1.82 -18.91
N ASN A 22 3.26 1.85 -20.19
CA ASN A 22 3.95 2.68 -21.19
C ASN A 22 3.60 4.18 -21.12
N SER A 23 2.65 4.59 -20.29
CA SER A 23 2.32 6.00 -20.12
C SER A 23 3.52 6.81 -19.61
N LYS A 24 3.56 8.10 -19.97
CA LYS A 24 4.63 9.04 -19.57
C LYS A 24 4.70 9.29 -18.06
N HIS A 25 3.65 8.96 -17.34
CA HIS A 25 3.48 9.24 -15.91
C HIS A 25 4.17 8.17 -15.03
N ILE A 26 4.39 6.97 -15.58
CA ILE A 26 5.08 5.88 -14.91
C ILE A 26 6.53 5.89 -15.38
N SER A 27 7.49 5.94 -14.46
CA SER A 27 8.90 5.89 -14.82
C SER A 27 9.39 4.44 -14.98
N GLU A 28 10.48 4.25 -15.72
CA GLU A 28 11.10 2.94 -15.91
C GLU A 28 11.63 2.38 -14.59
N GLY A 29 12.12 3.27 -13.72
CA GLY A 29 12.56 2.92 -12.37
C GLY A 29 11.45 2.26 -11.53
N GLU A 30 10.20 2.72 -11.65
CA GLU A 30 9.07 2.13 -10.92
C GLU A 30 8.69 0.74 -11.42
N ILE A 31 8.73 0.54 -12.74
CA ILE A 31 8.48 -0.77 -13.37
C ILE A 31 9.56 -1.76 -12.94
N ASN A 32 10.82 -1.35 -13.03
CA ASN A 32 11.96 -2.18 -12.63
C ASN A 32 11.97 -2.47 -11.13
N ASN A 33 11.59 -1.51 -10.29
CA ASN A 33 11.49 -1.73 -8.85
C ASN A 33 10.38 -2.74 -8.52
N THR A 34 9.25 -2.68 -9.23
CA THR A 34 8.17 -3.65 -9.07
C THR A 34 8.61 -5.06 -9.49
N LEU A 35 9.33 -5.19 -10.61
CA LEU A 35 9.91 -6.47 -11.04
C LEU A 35 10.92 -7.01 -10.03
N LYS A 36 11.81 -6.16 -9.49
CA LYS A 36 12.79 -6.54 -8.45
C LYS A 36 12.10 -7.03 -7.18
N ASN A 37 11.02 -6.39 -6.75
CA ASN A 37 10.23 -6.86 -5.60
C ASN A 37 9.61 -8.24 -5.84
N LYS A 38 9.34 -8.61 -7.10
CA LYS A 38 8.92 -9.96 -7.51
C LYS A 38 10.09 -10.94 -7.70
N GLY A 39 11.34 -10.50 -7.50
CA GLY A 39 12.54 -11.31 -7.73
C GLY A 39 13.01 -11.37 -9.19
N VAL A 40 12.45 -10.54 -10.08
CA VAL A 40 12.84 -10.46 -11.49
C VAL A 40 13.82 -9.31 -11.69
N PHE A 41 15.03 -9.63 -12.13
CA PHE A 41 16.08 -8.65 -12.42
C PHE A 41 16.28 -8.53 -13.93
N CYS A 42 16.02 -7.35 -14.46
CA CYS A 42 16.28 -7.03 -15.87
C CYS A 42 17.69 -6.46 -16.01
N GLY A 43 18.48 -6.98 -16.95
CA GLY A 43 19.80 -6.43 -17.27
C GLY A 43 19.71 -5.07 -17.98
N ASP A 44 18.65 -4.89 -18.76
CA ASP A 44 18.27 -3.63 -19.39
C ASP A 44 17.02 -3.07 -18.70
N GLY A 45 17.07 -1.80 -18.32
CA GLY A 45 16.01 -1.12 -17.59
C GLY A 45 14.91 -0.53 -18.49
N ASP A 46 15.11 -0.55 -19.80
CA ASP A 46 14.19 0.07 -20.76
C ASP A 46 12.78 -0.51 -20.67
N LYS A 47 11.78 0.35 -20.86
CA LYS A 47 10.36 -0.07 -20.91
C LYS A 47 10.08 -1.12 -21.98
N THR A 48 10.85 -1.12 -23.07
CA THR A 48 10.73 -2.10 -24.16
C THR A 48 10.81 -3.54 -23.66
N PHE A 49 11.63 -3.79 -22.62
CA PHE A 49 11.84 -5.13 -22.06
C PHE A 49 11.11 -5.32 -20.72
N SER A 50 11.15 -4.31 -19.85
CA SER A 50 10.57 -4.40 -18.50
C SER A 50 9.03 -4.42 -18.51
N VAL A 51 8.38 -3.69 -19.43
CA VAL A 51 6.90 -3.67 -19.49
C VAL A 51 6.32 -5.04 -19.88
N PRO A 52 6.76 -5.71 -20.96
CA PRO A 52 6.26 -7.05 -21.28
C PRO A 52 6.45 -8.06 -20.14
N LEU A 53 7.59 -8.00 -19.45
CA LEU A 53 7.85 -8.85 -18.29
C LEU A 53 6.89 -8.56 -17.13
N LEU A 54 6.66 -7.28 -16.82
CA LEU A 54 5.74 -6.92 -15.76
C LEU A 54 4.29 -7.26 -16.12
N VAL A 55 3.88 -7.16 -17.39
CA VAL A 55 2.55 -7.58 -17.84
C VAL A 55 2.36 -9.10 -17.77
N ALA A 56 3.42 -9.86 -18.07
CA ALA A 56 3.40 -11.33 -17.97
C ALA A 56 3.37 -11.82 -16.52
N THR A 57 3.82 -11.01 -15.57
CA THR A 57 3.73 -11.31 -14.14
C THR A 57 2.45 -10.69 -13.59
N LEU A 58 1.51 -11.51 -13.11
CA LEU A 58 0.26 -10.98 -12.53
C LEU A 58 0.59 -9.93 -11.46
N LEU A 59 -0.11 -8.79 -11.52
CA LEU A 59 -0.02 -7.74 -10.50
C LEU A 59 -0.98 -8.05 -9.37
N THR A 60 -0.47 -7.99 -8.15
CA THR A 60 -1.31 -7.97 -6.95
C THR A 60 -1.97 -6.58 -6.82
N PRO A 61 -3.11 -6.48 -6.11
CA PRO A 61 -3.77 -5.21 -5.87
C PRO A 61 -2.85 -4.15 -5.26
N ASN A 62 -1.97 -4.55 -4.34
CA ASN A 62 -1.04 -3.64 -3.67
C ASN A 62 0.02 -3.08 -4.63
N GLU A 63 0.57 -3.92 -5.52
CA GLU A 63 1.55 -3.49 -6.51
C GLU A 63 0.92 -2.53 -7.52
N TYR A 64 -0.29 -2.85 -7.98
CA TYR A 64 -1.04 -1.98 -8.86
C TYR A 64 -1.30 -0.61 -8.22
N SER A 65 -1.83 -0.59 -6.99
CA SER A 65 -2.07 0.66 -6.25
C SER A 65 -0.79 1.49 -6.13
N ASN A 66 0.35 0.85 -5.83
CA ASN A 66 1.62 1.54 -5.68
C ASN A 66 2.11 2.16 -7.00
N ILE A 67 1.97 1.45 -8.12
CA ILE A 67 2.31 1.96 -9.45
C ILE A 67 1.43 3.18 -9.79
N ILE A 68 0.11 3.07 -9.57
CA ILE A 68 -0.83 4.16 -9.85
C ILE A 68 -0.55 5.37 -8.95
N ASP A 69 -0.35 5.16 -7.65
CA ASP A 69 -0.09 6.23 -6.69
C ASP A 69 1.17 7.03 -7.00
N LYS A 70 2.17 6.36 -7.58
CA LYS A 70 3.43 6.98 -8.00
C LYS A 70 3.35 7.59 -9.40
N SER A 71 2.39 7.15 -10.22
CA SER A 71 2.11 7.76 -11.52
C SER A 71 1.43 9.13 -11.38
N ILE A 72 0.74 9.38 -10.27
CA ILE A 72 0.11 10.67 -10.01
C ILE A 72 1.20 11.70 -9.66
N ALA A 73 1.23 12.79 -10.41
CA ALA A 73 2.18 13.87 -10.17
C ALA A 73 2.06 14.39 -8.73
N ARG A 74 3.19 14.57 -8.05
CA ARG A 74 3.26 14.89 -6.60
C ARG A 74 2.48 16.15 -6.23
N ASN A 75 2.33 17.09 -7.15
CA ASN A 75 1.56 18.33 -7.02
C ASN A 75 0.04 18.13 -7.10
N LEU A 76 -0.42 17.04 -7.72
CA LEU A 76 -1.84 16.68 -7.83
C LEU A 76 -2.29 15.78 -6.67
N LYS A 77 -1.35 15.19 -5.94
CA LYS A 77 -1.68 14.37 -4.77
C LYS A 77 -2.26 15.26 -3.67
N PRO A 78 -3.48 14.98 -3.15
CA PRO A 78 -4.03 15.74 -2.05
C PRO A 78 -3.08 15.62 -0.86
N LYS A 79 -2.64 16.77 -0.31
CA LYS A 79 -1.81 16.78 0.89
C LYS A 79 -2.65 16.21 2.02
N SER A 80 -2.31 15.01 2.47
CA SER A 80 -2.92 14.41 3.64
C SER A 80 -2.61 15.32 4.83
N LYS A 81 -3.64 16.06 5.30
CA LYS A 81 -3.55 16.77 6.57
C LYS A 81 -3.73 15.71 7.64
N ILE A 82 -2.64 15.43 8.36
CA ILE A 82 -2.75 14.67 9.60
C ILE A 82 -3.59 15.54 10.54
N SER A 83 -4.78 15.05 10.91
CA SER A 83 -5.59 15.72 11.91
C SER A 83 -4.78 15.78 13.20
N LYS A 84 -4.43 16.99 13.63
CA LYS A 84 -3.76 17.21 14.91
C LYS A 84 -4.80 16.96 16.00
N LEU A 85 -4.69 15.82 16.67
CA LEU A 85 -5.51 15.53 17.84
C LEU A 85 -4.89 16.30 19.02
N GLU A 86 -5.56 17.33 19.49
CA GLU A 86 -5.18 18.04 20.71
C GLU A 86 -6.05 17.54 21.86
N LEU A 87 -5.47 17.46 23.06
CA LEU A 87 -6.23 17.14 24.26
C LEU A 87 -7.14 18.32 24.59
N SER A 88 -8.40 18.07 24.92
CA SER A 88 -9.36 19.12 25.28
C SER A 88 -8.97 19.92 26.53
N ASN A 89 -8.01 19.43 27.33
CA ASN A 89 -7.47 20.09 28.50
C ASN A 89 -5.99 19.71 28.67
N GLU A 90 -5.12 20.71 28.89
CA GLU A 90 -3.66 20.52 28.98
C GLU A 90 -3.22 19.73 30.22
N GLY A 91 -4.08 19.60 31.24
CA GLY A 91 -3.79 18.90 32.48
C GLY A 91 -4.21 17.43 32.54
N ILE A 92 -4.86 16.89 31.51
CA ILE A 92 -5.38 15.51 31.55
C ILE A 92 -4.30 14.51 31.15
N ASN A 93 -3.87 13.70 32.12
CA ASN A 93 -2.91 12.62 31.91
C ASN A 93 -3.58 11.41 31.23
N TRP A 94 -3.73 11.47 29.90
CA TRP A 94 -4.24 10.36 29.07
C TRP A 94 -3.29 9.14 29.04
N LYS A 95 -2.03 9.32 29.44
CA LYS A 95 -1.02 8.26 29.44
C LYS A 95 -1.26 7.24 30.54
N GLU A 96 -1.78 7.68 31.69
CA GLU A 96 -1.99 6.83 32.86
C GLU A 96 -3.17 5.86 32.71
N PRO A 97 -4.35 6.27 32.19
CA PRO A 97 -5.39 5.36 31.77
C PRO A 97 -4.92 4.32 30.75
N LEU A 98 -4.11 4.71 29.76
CA LEU A 98 -3.57 3.76 28.78
C LEU A 98 -2.57 2.79 29.41
N LYS A 99 -1.68 3.26 30.28
CA LYS A 99 -0.79 2.37 31.02
C LYS A 99 -1.59 1.37 31.84
N ASN A 100 -2.60 1.82 32.57
CA ASN A 100 -3.49 0.95 33.34
C ASN A 100 -4.24 -0.05 32.46
N LEU A 101 -4.59 0.33 31.22
CA LEU A 101 -5.19 -0.56 30.23
C LEU A 101 -4.26 -1.70 29.80
N PHE A 102 -2.94 -1.61 29.98
CA PHE A 102 -1.98 -2.63 29.53
C PHE A 102 -1.18 -3.27 30.68
N SER A 103 -1.44 -2.91 31.94
CA SER A 103 -0.52 -3.25 33.03
C SER A 103 -0.74 -4.62 33.69
N SER A 104 -1.87 -5.31 33.49
CA SER A 104 -1.96 -6.71 33.98
C SER A 104 -3.16 -7.54 33.50
N ASP A 105 -4.33 -6.94 33.26
CA ASP A 105 -5.57 -7.73 33.03
C ASP A 105 -6.15 -7.59 31.62
N PHE A 106 -5.39 -7.04 30.67
CA PHE A 106 -5.87 -6.84 29.30
C PHE A 106 -5.69 -8.11 28.48
N ASP A 107 -6.69 -8.96 28.58
CA ASP A 107 -6.86 -10.11 27.70
C ASP A 107 -7.70 -9.70 26.49
N ILE A 108 -7.05 -9.55 25.34
CA ILE A 108 -7.70 -9.30 24.04
C ILE A 108 -8.57 -10.46 23.55
N PHE A 109 -8.42 -11.64 24.16
CA PHE A 109 -9.17 -12.86 23.86
C PHE A 109 -10.19 -13.18 24.95
N ARG A 110 -10.44 -12.27 25.89
CA ARG A 110 -11.50 -12.41 26.89
C ARG A 110 -12.83 -12.70 26.19
N ASP A 111 -13.52 -13.74 26.65
CA ASP A 111 -14.81 -14.21 26.13
C ASP A 111 -14.77 -14.86 24.73
N ILE A 112 -13.60 -15.19 24.18
CA ILE A 112 -13.51 -16.02 22.97
C ILE A 112 -13.48 -17.50 23.36
N PRO A 113 -14.46 -18.32 22.91
CA PRO A 113 -14.50 -19.72 23.25
C PRO A 113 -13.27 -20.47 22.71
N ASN A 114 -12.71 -21.35 23.53
CA ASN A 114 -11.55 -22.22 23.23
C ASN A 114 -10.19 -21.51 23.07
N ILE A 115 -10.00 -20.31 23.63
CA ILE A 115 -8.69 -19.64 23.71
C ILE A 115 -8.33 -19.40 25.18
N GLU A 116 -7.17 -19.91 25.61
CA GLU A 116 -6.61 -19.68 26.95
C GLU A 116 -5.19 -19.09 26.83
N ILE A 117 -4.94 -17.94 27.47
CA ILE A 117 -3.59 -17.36 27.55
C ILE A 117 -2.84 -18.04 28.70
N ASN A 118 -1.88 -18.91 28.37
CA ASN A 118 -0.92 -19.43 29.33
C ASN A 118 0.24 -18.45 29.52
N THR A 119 0.20 -17.64 30.58
CA THR A 119 1.39 -16.90 31.02
C THR A 119 2.29 -17.86 31.79
N LYS A 120 3.47 -18.17 31.23
CA LYS A 120 4.51 -18.88 31.99
C LYS A 120 5.00 -17.99 33.15
N PRO A 121 5.35 -18.59 34.31
CA PRO A 121 5.86 -17.86 35.47
C PRO A 121 7.19 -17.16 35.18
#